data_AF-A0A3M2FVW7-F1
#
_entry.id   AF-A0A3M2FVW7-F1
#
_cell.length_a   1.000
_cell.length_b   1.000
_cell.length_c   1.000
_cell.angle_alpha   90.00
_cell.angle_beta   90.00
_cell.angle_gamma   90.00
#
_symmetry.space_group_name_H-M   'P 1'
#
loop_
_entity.id
_entity.type
_entity.pdbx_description
1 polymer ?
#
loop_
_entity_poly.entity_id
_entity_poly.type
_entity_poly.pdbx_seq_one_letter_code
_entity_poly.pdbx_strand_id
1 'polypeptide(L)'
;MDPTLLTILLLIASATILALVQARRRDPCLKAMDGFAVTLAEKDGDLAWGVAEVLATGLEIRYLEPVQAREGHEEHSFLFYRDQYEAIDVLYRYPQGLPAEAQARRAAVIRQTAHPGFGRRLARRLRTWISMIRDALMQAVSILLGAAKTRKPGVVLSNQEQSLTALSREIIGYAGNAYDPLLERHLFRQVVLEISRGDRTYSYCGWLKNYSTQFIEVVDVFANAPGPSLPVQPVRPGTPNPAHVEMRLEGRRLLLTNRGEAMLHVARLEAGAWQRPMGTVLPPQGTATVMLPPSIDRGAVQAWIGSVERVDMVVPRTHALVRHAAYRPEGHPAEGAEGHMGAYLARQKQARDAAKDARRSTPTASGA
;
A
#
# COMPACT_ATOMS: atom_id res chain seq x y z
N MET A 1 -22.73 38.74 33.48
CA MET A 1 -23.29 38.11 32.27
C MET A 1 -24.24 37.02 32.72
N ASP A 2 -25.41 36.93 32.10
CA ASP A 2 -26.39 35.88 32.40
C ASP A 2 -25.79 34.50 32.00
N PRO A 3 -25.73 33.48 32.87
CA PRO A 3 -25.12 32.19 32.57
C PRO A 3 -25.76 31.48 31.36
N THR A 4 -27.03 31.76 31.09
CA THR A 4 -27.77 31.32 29.88
C THR A 4 -27.19 31.93 28.60
N LEU A 5 -26.88 33.22 28.61
CA LEU A 5 -26.28 33.92 27.46
C LEU A 5 -24.86 33.43 27.20
N LEU A 6 -24.07 33.20 28.26
CA LEU A 6 -22.71 32.66 28.14
C LEU A 6 -22.70 31.24 27.56
N THR A 7 -23.63 30.37 27.98
CA THR A 7 -23.74 28.99 27.46
C THR A 7 -24.19 28.96 26.00
N ILE A 8 -25.15 29.79 25.60
CA ILE A 8 -25.56 29.92 24.19
C ILE A 8 -24.39 30.41 23.32
N LEU A 9 -23.66 31.44 23.79
CA LEU A 9 -22.54 32.01 23.06
C LEU A 9 -21.40 30.98 22.92
N LEU A 10 -21.13 30.19 23.96
CA LEU A 10 -20.13 29.12 23.93
C LEU A 10 -20.54 27.97 22.98
N LEU A 11 -21.83 27.61 22.92
CA LEU A 11 -22.35 26.62 21.98
C LEU A 11 -22.21 27.08 20.54
N ILE A 12 -22.61 28.32 20.24
CA ILE A 12 -22.49 28.89 18.89
C ILE A 12 -21.01 28.99 18.49
N ALA A 13 -20.15 29.47 19.39
CA ALA A 13 -18.71 29.55 19.13
C ALA A 13 -18.11 28.17 18.84
N SER A 14 -18.46 27.17 19.66
CA SER A 14 -17.99 25.79 19.49
C SER A 14 -18.48 25.16 18.18
N ALA A 15 -19.76 25.35 17.84
CA ALA A 15 -20.33 24.88 16.58
C ALA A 15 -19.68 25.55 15.36
N THR A 16 -19.44 26.87 15.43
CA THR A 16 -18.77 27.65 14.38
C THR A 16 -17.33 27.17 14.18
N ILE A 17 -16.57 27.01 15.26
CA ILE A 17 -15.20 26.47 15.21
C ILE A 17 -15.22 25.07 14.59
N LEU A 18 -16.16 24.21 15.01
CA LEU A 18 -16.28 22.86 14.50
C LEU A 18 -16.63 22.84 12.99
N ALA A 19 -17.53 23.72 12.55
CA ALA A 19 -17.89 23.86 11.14
C ALA A 19 -16.69 24.33 10.29
N LEU A 20 -15.92 25.31 10.78
CA LEU A 20 -14.74 25.82 10.10
C LEU A 20 -13.64 24.75 9.99
N VAL A 21 -13.43 23.97 11.06
CA VAL A 21 -12.52 22.82 11.05
C VAL A 21 -12.98 21.77 10.03
N GLN A 22 -14.28 21.47 9.97
CA GLN A 22 -14.83 20.52 9.00
C GLN A 22 -14.68 20.98 7.56
N ALA A 23 -14.95 22.26 7.27
CA ALA A 23 -14.83 22.83 5.93
C ALA A 23 -13.39 22.76 5.39
N ARG A 24 -12.38 22.76 6.27
CA ARG A 24 -10.95 22.66 5.90
C ARG A 24 -10.38 21.26 6.06
N ARG A 25 -11.19 20.28 6.48
CA ARG A 25 -10.72 18.94 6.78
C ARG A 25 -10.48 18.18 5.47
N ARG A 26 -9.20 17.96 5.17
CA ARG A 26 -8.74 17.05 4.13
C ARG A 26 -8.90 15.60 4.57
N ASP A 27 -9.07 14.68 3.62
CA ASP A 27 -9.05 13.24 3.92
C ASP A 27 -7.67 12.86 4.51
N PRO A 28 -7.63 12.18 5.67
CA PRO A 28 -6.38 11.93 6.38
C PRO A 28 -5.49 10.86 5.72
N CYS A 29 -6.03 10.01 4.84
CA CYS A 29 -5.26 9.07 4.02
C CYS A 29 -4.66 9.80 2.83
N LEU A 30 -5.47 10.56 2.08
CA LEU A 30 -4.97 11.33 0.93
C LEU A 30 -3.94 12.37 1.35
N LYS A 31 -4.13 13.05 2.49
CA LYS A 31 -3.17 14.02 3.04
C LYS A 31 -1.74 13.45 3.17
N ALA A 32 -1.56 12.14 3.28
CA ALA A 32 -0.24 11.54 3.34
C ALA A 32 0.53 11.54 2.02
N MET A 33 -0.17 11.78 0.91
CA MET A 33 0.36 11.91 -0.43
C MET A 33 0.59 13.37 -0.84
N ASP A 34 0.11 14.33 -0.04
CA ASP A 34 0.25 15.77 -0.29
C ASP A 34 1.72 16.20 -0.45
N GLY A 35 2.03 16.83 -1.57
CA GLY A 35 3.37 17.29 -1.95
C GLY A 35 4.35 16.18 -2.34
N PHE A 36 3.87 14.96 -2.64
CA PHE A 36 4.69 13.89 -3.21
C PHE A 36 4.37 13.67 -4.69
N ALA A 37 5.38 13.21 -5.45
CA ALA A 37 5.14 12.61 -6.75
C ALA A 37 4.38 11.29 -6.56
N VAL A 38 3.25 11.15 -7.26
CA VAL A 38 2.34 10.02 -7.18
C VAL A 38 1.82 9.63 -8.56
N THR A 39 1.28 8.42 -8.63
CA THR A 39 0.52 7.92 -9.77
C THR A 39 -0.86 7.51 -9.28
N LEU A 40 -1.89 8.15 -9.82
CA LEU A 40 -3.28 7.80 -9.61
C LEU A 40 -3.71 6.88 -10.75
N ALA A 41 -4.29 5.74 -10.40
CA ALA A 41 -4.98 4.87 -11.34
C ALA A 41 -6.48 4.92 -11.11
N GLU A 42 -7.22 5.05 -12.19
CA GLU A 42 -8.68 4.96 -12.22
C GLU A 42 -9.12 3.52 -12.48
N LYS A 43 -10.35 3.20 -12.07
CA LYS A 43 -10.95 1.88 -12.30
C LYS A 43 -11.11 1.54 -13.78
N ASP A 44 -11.29 2.54 -14.62
CA ASP A 44 -11.47 2.39 -16.06
C ASP A 44 -10.13 2.22 -16.82
N GLY A 45 -9.00 2.29 -16.10
CA GLY A 45 -7.66 2.03 -16.61
C GLY A 45 -6.84 3.28 -16.93
N ASP A 46 -7.44 4.47 -16.82
CA ASP A 46 -6.75 5.74 -16.99
C ASP A 46 -5.75 6.00 -15.85
N LEU A 47 -4.68 6.74 -16.20
CA LEU A 47 -3.56 7.01 -15.30
C LEU A 47 -3.24 8.52 -15.32
N ALA A 48 -3.13 9.11 -14.14
CA ALA A 48 -2.61 10.46 -13.95
C ALA A 48 -1.36 10.39 -13.07
N TRP A 49 -0.28 11.10 -13.43
CA TRP A 49 0.95 11.12 -12.65
C TRP A 49 1.49 12.53 -12.48
N GLY A 50 2.00 12.84 -11.30
CA GLY A 50 2.43 14.19 -10.97
C GLY A 50 2.57 14.43 -9.48
N VAL A 51 2.64 15.69 -9.07
CA VAL A 51 2.68 16.08 -7.66
C VAL A 51 1.26 16.20 -7.13
N ALA A 52 0.91 15.41 -6.11
CA ALA A 52 -0.38 15.49 -5.46
C ALA A 52 -0.51 16.76 -4.61
N GLU A 53 -1.63 17.47 -4.80
CA GLU A 53 -2.09 18.56 -3.95
C GLU A 53 -3.47 18.22 -3.40
N VAL A 54 -3.53 18.02 -2.08
CA VAL A 54 -4.75 17.56 -1.42
C VAL A 54 -5.49 18.76 -0.84
N LEU A 55 -6.70 18.98 -1.29
CA LEU A 55 -7.60 20.04 -0.84
C LEU A 55 -8.77 19.45 -0.03
N ALA A 56 -9.60 20.32 0.55
CA ALA A 56 -10.78 19.85 1.29
C ALA A 56 -11.89 19.33 0.36
N THR A 57 -11.93 19.84 -0.86
CA THR A 57 -12.93 19.52 -1.89
C THR A 57 -12.51 18.39 -2.82
N GLY A 58 -11.22 18.03 -2.85
CA GLY A 58 -10.68 17.13 -3.85
C GLY A 58 -9.17 16.91 -3.74
N LEU A 59 -8.65 16.23 -4.75
CA LEU A 59 -7.24 15.96 -4.99
C LEU A 59 -6.89 16.50 -6.37
N GLU A 60 -5.82 17.27 -6.48
CA GLU A 60 -5.25 17.69 -7.75
C GLU A 60 -3.92 16.95 -7.98
N ILE A 61 -3.71 16.44 -9.20
CA ILE A 61 -2.43 15.89 -9.64
C ILE A 61 -1.82 16.88 -10.62
N ARG A 62 -0.82 17.66 -10.18
CA ARG A 62 -0.12 18.59 -11.08
C ARG A 62 0.95 17.88 -11.86
N TYR A 63 0.88 17.98 -13.19
CA TYR A 63 1.87 17.38 -14.07
C TYR A 63 3.21 18.13 -13.95
N LEU A 64 4.32 17.40 -14.13
CA LEU A 64 5.65 18.01 -14.15
C LEU A 64 5.86 18.84 -15.42
N GLU A 65 5.30 18.35 -16.52
CA GLU A 65 5.29 19.00 -17.83
C GLU A 65 3.85 18.99 -18.36
N PRO A 66 3.39 20.04 -19.05
CA PRO A 66 2.05 20.09 -19.61
C PRO A 66 1.82 18.94 -20.58
N VAL A 67 0.66 18.29 -20.48
CA VAL A 67 0.25 17.20 -21.36
C VAL A 67 -0.63 17.77 -22.45
N GLN A 68 -0.34 17.43 -23.71
CA GLN A 68 -1.21 17.81 -24.82
C GLN A 68 -2.42 16.88 -24.89
N ALA A 69 -3.60 17.42 -24.64
CA ALA A 69 -4.85 16.70 -24.77
C ALA A 69 -5.11 16.34 -26.24
N ARG A 70 -5.89 15.27 -26.47
CA ARG A 70 -6.32 14.86 -27.83
C ARG A 70 -7.05 15.97 -28.60
N GLU A 71 -7.66 16.89 -27.86
CA GLU A 71 -8.44 18.01 -28.38
C GLU A 71 -7.58 19.25 -28.68
N GLY A 72 -6.25 19.17 -28.49
CA GLY A 72 -5.28 20.19 -28.91
C GLY A 72 -5.05 21.31 -27.90
N HIS A 73 -5.46 21.13 -26.64
CA HIS A 73 -5.17 22.06 -25.55
C HIS A 73 -4.16 21.45 -24.56
N GLU A 74 -3.47 22.31 -23.81
CA GLU A 74 -2.51 21.90 -22.78
C GLU A 74 -3.19 21.70 -21.43
N GLU A 75 -3.02 20.52 -20.86
CA GLU A 75 -3.42 20.20 -19.51
C GLU A 75 -2.22 20.32 -18.57
N HIS A 76 -2.37 21.06 -17.48
CA HIS A 76 -1.31 21.22 -16.46
C HIS A 76 -1.55 20.37 -15.21
N SER A 77 -2.79 19.94 -15.00
CA SER A 77 -3.16 19.14 -13.85
C SER A 77 -4.45 18.37 -14.10
N PHE A 78 -4.66 17.34 -13.28
CA PHE A 78 -5.88 16.55 -13.23
C PHE A 78 -6.58 16.76 -11.89
N LEU A 79 -7.88 17.05 -11.91
CA LEU A 79 -8.68 17.35 -10.72
C LEU A 79 -9.65 16.20 -10.42
N PHE A 80 -9.50 15.57 -9.25
CA PHE A 80 -10.48 14.64 -8.68
C PHE A 80 -11.29 15.33 -7.59
N TYR A 81 -12.57 15.52 -7.84
CA TYR A 81 -13.49 15.95 -6.79
C TYR A 81 -13.84 14.80 -5.85
N ARG A 82 -14.25 15.16 -4.63
CA ARG A 82 -14.51 14.18 -3.57
C ARG A 82 -15.61 13.17 -3.88
N ASP A 83 -16.60 13.58 -4.66
CA ASP A 83 -17.68 12.72 -5.17
C ASP A 83 -17.18 11.70 -6.22
N GLN A 84 -16.08 12.00 -6.91
CA GLN A 84 -15.43 11.13 -7.88
C GLN A 84 -14.42 10.15 -7.24
N TYR A 85 -14.20 10.20 -5.93
CA TYR A 85 -13.24 9.31 -5.26
C TYR A 85 -13.55 7.82 -5.41
N GLU A 86 -14.80 7.46 -5.76
CA GLU A 86 -15.15 6.07 -6.07
C GLU A 86 -14.59 5.59 -7.41
N ALA A 87 -14.23 6.48 -8.34
CA ALA A 87 -13.60 6.16 -9.61
C ALA A 87 -12.10 5.82 -9.46
N ILE A 88 -11.49 6.25 -8.36
CA ILE A 88 -10.10 5.90 -8.04
C ILE A 88 -10.01 4.38 -7.82
N ASP A 89 -9.05 3.73 -8.45
CA ASP A 89 -8.61 2.36 -8.11
C ASP A 89 -7.55 2.45 -7.00
N VAL A 90 -6.51 3.26 -7.21
CA VAL A 90 -5.40 3.36 -6.27
C VAL A 90 -4.54 4.59 -6.53
N LEU A 91 -3.98 5.14 -5.45
CA LEU A 91 -2.95 6.16 -5.49
C LEU A 91 -1.63 5.57 -4.99
N TYR A 92 -0.65 5.49 -5.89
CA TYR A 92 0.69 4.99 -5.62
C TYR A 92 1.67 6.12 -5.36
N ARG A 93 2.55 5.92 -4.38
CA ARG A 93 3.82 6.65 -4.26
C ARG A 93 4.97 5.68 -4.43
N TYR A 94 5.70 5.83 -5.53
CA TYR A 94 6.92 5.10 -5.82
C TYR A 94 8.11 5.78 -5.12
N PRO A 95 9.00 5.03 -4.46
CA PRO A 95 10.20 5.61 -3.87
C PRO A 95 11.25 5.96 -4.92
N GLN A 96 11.25 5.25 -6.04
CA GLN A 96 12.12 5.52 -7.17
C GLN A 96 11.70 6.85 -7.81
N GLY A 97 12.66 7.73 -8.07
CA GLY A 97 12.39 9.06 -8.63
C GLY A 97 11.98 10.13 -7.61
N LEU A 98 11.83 9.81 -6.32
CA LEU A 98 11.64 10.85 -5.29
C LEU A 98 12.96 11.61 -5.03
N PRO A 99 12.93 12.94 -4.91
CA PRO A 99 14.08 13.71 -4.41
C PRO A 99 14.55 13.22 -3.04
N ALA A 100 15.83 13.41 -2.72
CA ALA A 100 16.42 12.93 -1.46
C ALA A 100 15.64 13.41 -0.21
N GLU A 101 15.14 14.65 -0.22
CA GLU A 101 14.31 15.18 0.86
C GLU A 101 12.98 14.42 1.01
N ALA A 102 12.31 14.12 -0.11
CA ALA A 102 11.07 13.35 -0.11
C ALA A 102 11.31 11.90 0.33
N GLN A 103 12.44 11.29 -0.05
CA GLN A 103 12.84 9.97 0.44
C GLN A 103 13.06 9.96 1.96
N ALA A 104 13.74 10.97 2.50
CA ALA A 104 13.94 11.11 3.95
C ALA A 104 12.62 11.32 4.70
N ARG A 105 11.72 12.16 4.17
CA ARG A 105 10.35 12.32 4.70
C ARG A 105 9.59 11.00 4.71
N ARG A 106 9.65 10.24 3.61
CA ARG A 106 9.02 8.91 3.51
C ARG A 106 9.60 7.93 4.53
N ALA A 107 10.91 7.85 4.66
CA ALA A 107 11.57 6.97 5.64
C ALA A 107 11.15 7.30 7.08
N ALA A 108 11.03 8.59 7.42
CA ALA A 108 10.52 9.01 8.72
C ALA A 108 9.06 8.59 8.93
N VAL A 109 8.20 8.70 7.91
CA VAL A 109 6.81 8.24 7.96
C VAL A 109 6.73 6.73 8.21
N ILE A 110 7.53 5.92 7.52
CA ILE A 110 7.58 4.47 7.71
C ILE A 110 8.05 4.14 9.12
N ARG A 111 9.15 4.74 9.59
CA ARG A 111 9.69 4.53 10.93
C ARG A 111 8.67 4.85 12.02
N GLN A 112 7.98 5.98 11.90
CA GLN A 112 6.93 6.38 12.86
C GLN A 112 5.68 5.50 12.80
N THR A 113 5.43 4.85 11.66
CA THR A 113 4.31 3.93 11.49
C THR A 113 4.64 2.56 12.08
N ALA A 114 5.85 2.06 11.86
CA ALA A 114 6.32 0.81 12.45
C ALA A 114 6.53 0.91 13.97
N HIS A 115 6.93 2.09 14.44
CA HIS A 115 7.22 2.36 15.85
C HIS A 115 6.43 3.58 16.36
N PRO A 116 5.09 3.47 16.50
CA PRO A 116 4.27 4.60 16.91
C PRO A 116 4.46 4.90 18.40
N GLY A 117 4.86 6.13 18.71
CA GLY A 117 4.94 6.64 20.08
C GLY A 117 3.57 6.70 20.78
N PHE A 118 3.58 6.70 22.11
CA PHE A 118 2.37 6.68 22.95
C PHE A 118 1.40 7.83 22.65
N GLY A 119 1.90 9.06 22.50
CA GLY A 119 1.07 10.24 22.24
C GLY A 119 0.30 10.16 20.91
N ARG A 120 0.89 9.56 19.87
CA ARG A 120 0.21 9.38 18.56
C ARG A 120 -0.94 8.39 18.67
N ARG A 121 -0.78 7.33 19.47
CA ARG A 121 -1.86 6.37 19.77
C ARG A 121 -3.00 7.04 20.55
N LEU A 122 -2.67 7.88 21.53
CA LEU A 122 -3.65 8.61 22.33
C LEU A 122 -4.42 9.65 21.51
N ALA A 123 -3.73 10.48 20.71
CA ALA A 123 -4.36 11.47 19.84
C ALA A 123 -5.31 10.83 18.83
N ARG A 124 -4.98 9.63 18.32
CA ARG A 124 -5.87 8.84 17.47
C ARG A 124 -7.12 8.41 18.22
N ARG A 125 -6.99 7.81 19.40
CA ARG A 125 -8.12 7.41 20.25
C ARG A 125 -9.07 8.58 20.54
N LEU A 126 -8.53 9.74 20.89
CA LEU A 126 -9.31 10.95 21.14
C LEU A 126 -10.07 11.43 19.90
N ARG A 127 -9.40 11.48 18.73
CA ARG A 127 -10.05 11.87 17.47
C ARG A 127 -11.21 10.95 17.11
N THR A 128 -11.01 9.65 17.26
CA THR A 128 -12.01 8.63 17.00
C THR A 128 -13.19 8.74 17.96
N TRP A 129 -12.93 8.96 19.26
CA TRP A 129 -13.96 9.16 20.27
C TRP A 129 -14.85 10.38 19.98
N ILE A 130 -14.25 11.50 19.54
CA ILE A 130 -15.01 12.70 19.12
C ILE A 130 -15.92 12.39 17.91
N SER A 131 -15.45 11.59 16.94
CA SER A 131 -16.29 11.19 15.79
C SER A 131 -17.50 10.38 16.23
N MET A 132 -17.31 9.40 17.14
CA MET A 132 -18.41 8.57 17.65
C MET A 132 -19.45 9.38 18.42
N ILE A 133 -19.03 10.35 19.23
CA ILE A 133 -19.96 11.25 19.95
C ILE A 133 -20.81 12.04 18.96
N ARG A 134 -20.20 12.57 17.89
CA ARG A 134 -20.93 13.32 16.87
C ARG A 134 -22.03 12.46 16.23
N ASP A 135 -21.68 11.24 15.85
CA ASP A 135 -22.62 10.35 15.17
C ASP A 135 -23.76 9.93 16.11
N ALA A 136 -23.47 9.65 17.39
CA ALA A 136 -24.49 9.37 18.41
C ALA A 136 -25.41 10.58 18.68
N LEU A 137 -24.87 11.80 18.71
CA LEU A 137 -25.66 13.03 18.85
C LEU A 137 -26.59 13.24 17.65
N MET A 138 -26.11 13.03 16.42
CA MET A 138 -26.93 13.15 15.21
C MET A 138 -28.06 12.11 15.19
N GLN A 139 -27.79 10.88 15.62
CA GLN A 139 -28.81 9.84 15.79
C GLN A 139 -29.84 10.25 16.85
N ALA A 140 -29.41 10.75 18.01
CA ALA A 140 -30.31 11.21 19.07
C ALA A 140 -31.21 12.37 18.62
N VAL A 141 -30.65 13.35 17.90
CA VAL A 141 -31.42 14.46 17.31
C VAL A 141 -32.44 13.95 16.30
N SER A 142 -32.07 12.98 15.46
CA SER A 142 -32.98 12.37 14.48
C SER A 142 -34.14 11.62 15.16
N ILE A 143 -33.88 10.89 16.25
CA ILE A 143 -34.90 10.22 17.06
C ILE A 143 -35.86 11.24 17.69
N LEU A 144 -35.33 12.34 18.24
CA LEU A 144 -36.15 13.41 18.83
C LEU A 144 -37.01 14.13 17.77
N LEU A 145 -36.47 14.40 16.59
CA LEU A 145 -37.22 14.96 15.46
C LEU A 145 -38.29 13.98 14.93
N GLY A 146 -38.00 12.68 14.92
CA GLY A 146 -38.97 11.62 14.61
C GLY A 146 -40.12 11.57 15.62
N ALA A 147 -39.79 11.57 16.91
CA ALA A 147 -40.75 11.59 18.01
C ALA A 147 -41.62 12.87 18.02
N ALA A 148 -41.05 14.01 17.61
CA ALA A 148 -41.79 15.26 17.44
C ALA A 148 -42.75 15.23 16.24
N LYS A 149 -42.36 14.58 15.13
CA LYS A 149 -43.23 14.39 13.95
C LYS A 149 -44.38 13.40 14.18
N THR A 150 -44.24 12.45 15.11
CA THR A 150 -45.29 11.48 15.49
C THR A 150 -46.34 12.04 16.47
N ARG A 151 -46.30 13.33 16.83
CA ARG A 151 -47.32 13.98 17.67
C ARG A 151 -48.62 14.37 16.93
N LYS A 152 -48.89 13.80 15.75
CA LYS A 152 -50.26 13.76 15.20
C LYS A 152 -50.96 12.49 15.71
N PRO A 153 -52.05 12.61 16.48
CA PRO A 153 -52.77 11.44 16.96
C PRO A 153 -53.49 10.80 15.75
N GLY A 154 -53.14 9.55 15.42
CA GLY A 154 -53.95 8.74 14.51
C GLY A 154 -53.25 7.89 13.44
N VAL A 155 -51.92 7.87 13.33
CA VAL A 155 -51.25 6.98 12.35
C VAL A 155 -50.13 6.21 13.03
N VAL A 156 -50.48 5.05 13.59
CA VAL A 156 -49.52 4.04 14.00
C VAL A 156 -50.00 2.69 13.45
N LEU A 157 -49.05 2.00 12.82
CA LEU A 157 -49.05 0.61 12.32
C LEU A 157 -49.48 0.38 10.86
N SER A 158 -48.50 0.55 9.95
CA SER A 158 -48.34 -0.36 8.79
C SER A 158 -46.96 -0.34 8.10
N ASN A 159 -45.87 0.07 8.76
CA ASN A 159 -44.54 0.15 8.09
C ASN A 159 -43.41 -0.63 8.78
N GLN A 160 -43.72 -1.55 9.71
CA GLN A 160 -42.70 -2.33 10.41
C GLN A 160 -42.03 -3.43 9.55
N GLU A 161 -42.59 -3.77 8.39
CA GLU A 161 -42.01 -4.78 7.49
C GLU A 161 -41.02 -4.20 6.45
N GLN A 162 -41.09 -2.90 6.14
CA GLN A 162 -40.15 -2.27 5.21
C GLN A 162 -38.77 -1.99 5.83
N SER A 163 -38.70 -1.77 7.15
CA SER A 163 -37.42 -1.53 7.84
C SER A 163 -36.58 -2.80 8.06
N LEU A 164 -37.17 -3.99 8.00
CA LEU A 164 -36.44 -5.25 8.16
C LEU A 164 -35.83 -5.75 6.84
N THR A 165 -36.41 -5.39 5.70
CA THR A 165 -35.93 -5.78 4.36
C THR A 165 -34.80 -4.87 3.85
N ALA A 166 -34.60 -3.70 4.45
CA ALA A 166 -33.45 -2.82 4.18
C ALA A 166 -32.17 -3.32 4.88
N LEU A 167 -32.28 -3.85 6.11
CA LEU A 167 -31.14 -4.41 6.86
C LEU A 167 -30.50 -5.63 6.18
N SER A 168 -31.25 -6.39 5.37
CA SER A 168 -30.75 -7.56 4.65
C SER A 168 -30.04 -7.20 3.33
N ARG A 169 -30.25 -6.00 2.78
CA ARG A 169 -29.51 -5.51 1.59
C ARG A 169 -28.26 -4.69 1.94
N GLU A 170 -28.15 -4.19 3.17
CA GLU A 170 -27.02 -3.37 3.64
C GLU A 170 -25.70 -4.15 3.82
N ILE A 171 -25.74 -5.48 3.70
CA ILE A 171 -24.55 -6.35 3.77
C ILE A 171 -23.76 -6.33 2.44
N ILE A 172 -24.34 -5.82 1.34
CA ILE A 172 -23.66 -5.60 0.06
C ILE A 172 -23.52 -4.10 -0.17
N GLY A 173 -22.64 -3.47 0.61
CA GLY A 173 -22.40 -2.04 0.55
C GLY A 173 -21.76 -1.51 1.83
N TYR A 174 -20.65 -2.11 2.26
CA TYR A 174 -19.90 -1.65 3.44
C TYR A 174 -19.19 -0.32 3.13
N ALA A 175 -19.95 0.76 2.94
CA ALA A 175 -19.47 2.13 3.01
C ALA A 175 -19.12 2.38 4.49
N GLY A 176 -17.87 2.07 4.84
CA GLY A 176 -17.44 1.89 6.22
C GLY A 176 -17.65 3.12 7.09
N ASN A 177 -18.17 2.88 8.30
CA ASN A 177 -18.21 3.86 9.39
C ASN A 177 -16.86 4.60 9.52
N ALA A 178 -16.92 5.86 9.97
CA ALA A 178 -15.73 6.69 10.22
C ALA A 178 -14.79 6.05 11.25
N TYR A 179 -15.33 5.20 12.12
CA TYR A 179 -14.60 4.31 13.00
C TYR A 179 -14.82 2.84 12.60
N ASP A 180 -13.72 2.09 12.47
CA ASP A 180 -13.75 0.65 12.24
C ASP A 180 -12.91 -0.06 13.31
N PRO A 181 -13.52 -0.80 14.25
CA PRO A 181 -12.79 -1.45 15.35
C PRO A 181 -11.75 -2.46 14.88
N LEU A 182 -11.99 -3.14 13.75
CA LEU A 182 -11.07 -4.13 13.20
C LEU A 182 -9.84 -3.43 12.63
N LEU A 183 -10.03 -2.39 11.81
CA LEU A 183 -8.92 -1.61 11.28
C LEU A 183 -8.15 -0.89 12.40
N GLU A 184 -8.86 -0.35 13.41
CA GLU A 184 -8.23 0.31 14.55
C GLU A 184 -7.30 -0.63 15.33
N ARG A 185 -7.71 -1.89 15.52
CA ARG A 185 -6.87 -2.90 16.17
C ARG A 185 -5.62 -3.22 15.34
N HIS A 186 -5.63 -3.03 14.03
CA HIS A 186 -4.51 -3.37 13.15
C HIS A 186 -3.69 -2.14 12.71
N LEU A 187 -4.08 -0.93 13.11
CA LEU A 187 -3.28 0.27 12.86
C LEU A 187 -1.85 0.09 13.40
N PHE A 188 -0.89 0.56 12.60
CA PHE A 188 0.54 0.49 12.88
C PHE A 188 1.11 -0.94 12.94
N ARG A 189 0.39 -1.92 12.38
CA ARG A 189 0.88 -3.29 12.21
C ARG A 189 1.04 -3.61 10.73
N GLN A 190 1.86 -4.60 10.44
CA GLN A 190 1.88 -5.19 9.11
C GLN A 190 0.56 -5.91 8.86
N VAL A 191 0.02 -5.75 7.65
CA VAL A 191 -1.22 -6.34 7.21
C VAL A 191 -1.12 -6.83 5.78
N VAL A 192 -1.97 -7.78 5.42
CA VAL A 192 -2.24 -8.12 4.01
C VAL A 192 -3.53 -7.43 3.59
N LEU A 193 -3.39 -6.57 2.59
CA LEU A 193 -4.44 -5.84 1.92
C LEU A 193 -4.80 -6.57 0.63
N GLU A 194 -6.05 -7.00 0.50
CA GLU A 194 -6.60 -7.53 -0.73
C GLU A 194 -7.32 -6.42 -1.50
N ILE A 195 -7.03 -6.29 -2.79
CA ILE A 195 -7.69 -5.36 -3.70
C ILE A 195 -8.37 -6.18 -4.80
N SER A 196 -9.67 -6.02 -4.96
CA SER A 196 -10.43 -6.70 -6.01
C SER A 196 -10.49 -5.82 -7.25
N ARG A 197 -10.06 -6.33 -8.41
CA ARG A 197 -10.21 -5.67 -9.71
C ARG A 197 -10.77 -6.66 -10.72
N GLY A 198 -12.00 -6.42 -11.18
CA GLY A 198 -12.76 -7.40 -11.95
C GLY A 198 -12.82 -8.74 -11.20
N ASP A 199 -12.48 -9.83 -11.89
CA ASP A 199 -12.52 -11.19 -11.34
C ASP A 199 -11.23 -11.60 -10.60
N ARG A 200 -10.28 -10.67 -10.41
CA ARG A 200 -8.99 -10.97 -9.78
C ARG A 200 -8.84 -10.21 -8.47
N THR A 201 -8.30 -10.91 -7.46
CA THR A 201 -7.92 -10.33 -6.18
C THR A 201 -6.40 -10.28 -6.08
N TYR A 202 -5.90 -9.10 -5.74
CA TYR A 202 -4.48 -8.80 -5.63
C TYR A 202 -4.12 -8.61 -4.16
N SER A 203 -3.06 -9.28 -3.70
CA SER A 203 -2.63 -9.24 -2.30
C SER A 203 -1.36 -8.43 -2.11
N TYR A 204 -1.42 -7.48 -1.19
CA TYR A 204 -0.37 -6.52 -0.90
C TYR A 204 -0.01 -6.57 0.58
N CYS A 205 1.27 -6.76 0.91
CA CYS A 205 1.71 -6.80 2.31
C CYS A 205 2.42 -5.50 2.68
N GLY A 206 1.94 -4.77 3.68
CA GLY A 206 2.57 -3.52 4.12
C GLY A 206 2.13 -3.08 5.51
N TRP A 207 2.57 -1.92 5.96
CA TRP A 207 2.20 -1.37 7.26
C TRP A 207 0.91 -0.55 7.16
N LEU A 208 -0.14 -0.94 7.87
CA LEU A 208 -1.37 -0.18 7.95
C LEU A 208 -1.12 1.14 8.68
N LYS A 209 -1.00 2.24 7.94
CA LYS A 209 -0.71 3.55 8.52
C LYS A 209 -1.95 4.26 8.99
N ASN A 210 -3.00 4.21 8.18
CA ASN A 210 -4.21 4.99 8.40
C ASN A 210 -5.41 4.39 7.66
N TYR A 211 -6.61 4.81 8.06
CA TYR A 211 -7.84 4.63 7.30
C TYR A 211 -8.77 5.83 7.54
N SER A 212 -9.66 6.07 6.58
CA SER A 212 -10.79 7.00 6.65
C SER A 212 -12.09 6.27 6.31
N THR A 213 -13.20 7.00 6.18
CA THR A 213 -14.46 6.42 5.65
C THR A 213 -14.29 5.90 4.23
N GLN A 214 -13.44 6.57 3.43
CA GLN A 214 -13.31 6.31 1.99
C GLN A 214 -12.06 5.51 1.65
N PHE A 215 -10.97 5.62 2.43
CA PHE A 215 -9.68 5.07 2.04
C PHE A 215 -8.99 4.24 3.12
N ILE A 216 -8.12 3.34 2.69
CA ILE A 216 -7.10 2.67 3.50
C ILE A 216 -5.74 3.16 3.00
N GLU A 217 -4.86 3.52 3.93
CA GLU A 217 -3.48 3.90 3.65
C GLU A 217 -2.53 2.83 4.19
N VAL A 218 -1.77 2.20 3.30
CA VAL A 218 -0.72 1.24 3.63
C VAL A 218 0.59 1.77 3.10
N VAL A 219 1.61 1.83 3.95
CA VAL A 219 2.95 2.25 3.56
C VAL A 219 3.86 1.06 3.48
N ASP A 220 4.90 1.21 2.67
CA ASP A 220 5.97 0.23 2.56
C ASP A 220 5.44 -1.15 2.13
N VAL A 221 4.54 -1.10 1.16
CA VAL A 221 3.85 -2.23 0.59
C VAL A 221 4.78 -2.98 -0.34
N PHE A 222 4.88 -4.28 -0.11
CA PHE A 222 5.40 -5.25 -1.05
C PHE A 222 4.23 -5.80 -1.86
N ALA A 223 4.27 -5.61 -3.18
CA ALA A 223 3.39 -6.34 -4.08
C ALA A 223 3.85 -7.79 -4.13
N ASN A 224 3.12 -8.69 -3.46
CA ASN A 224 3.29 -10.12 -3.69
C ASN A 224 2.43 -10.50 -4.91
N ALA A 225 2.93 -11.39 -5.76
CA ALA A 225 2.19 -11.89 -6.91
C ALA A 225 0.88 -12.57 -6.45
N PRO A 226 -0.29 -12.15 -6.97
CA PRO A 226 -0.52 -12.13 -8.42
C PRO A 226 -1.01 -10.76 -8.94
N GLY A 227 -0.33 -9.65 -8.60
CA GLY A 227 -0.39 -8.33 -9.28
C GLY A 227 -0.11 -8.41 -10.79
N PRO A 228 -0.54 -7.45 -11.65
CA PRO A 228 0.00 -7.37 -13.00
C PRO A 228 1.50 -7.15 -12.83
N SER A 229 2.23 -8.24 -12.99
CA SER A 229 3.62 -8.18 -13.34
C SER A 229 3.76 -7.16 -14.46
N LEU A 230 4.65 -6.17 -14.30
CA LEU A 230 5.31 -5.56 -15.46
C LEU A 230 5.57 -6.67 -16.49
N PRO A 231 5.38 -6.41 -17.79
CA PRO A 231 5.27 -7.45 -18.81
C PRO A 231 6.32 -8.52 -18.55
N VAL A 232 5.85 -9.70 -18.14
CA VAL A 232 6.76 -10.79 -17.80
C VAL A 232 7.33 -11.25 -19.11
N GLN A 233 8.59 -10.92 -19.32
CA GLN A 233 9.29 -11.33 -20.53
C GLN A 233 10.03 -12.62 -20.22
N PRO A 234 9.93 -13.63 -21.09
CA PRO A 234 10.71 -14.84 -20.94
C PRO A 234 12.19 -14.50 -21.11
N VAL A 235 12.95 -14.64 -20.03
CA VAL A 235 14.40 -14.47 -20.08
C VAL A 235 15.02 -15.81 -20.44
N ARG A 236 15.81 -15.84 -21.52
CA ARG A 236 16.60 -16.99 -21.91
C ARG A 236 18.06 -16.81 -21.47
N PRO A 237 18.78 -17.91 -21.19
CA PRO A 237 20.23 -17.85 -21.03
C PRO A 237 20.90 -17.20 -22.25
N GLY A 238 21.72 -16.16 -22.02
CA GLY A 238 22.51 -15.51 -23.07
C GLY A 238 21.82 -14.39 -23.88
N THR A 239 20.54 -14.10 -23.64
CA THR A 239 19.86 -12.95 -24.29
C THR A 239 19.98 -11.69 -23.44
N PRO A 240 20.34 -10.52 -24.01
CA PRO A 240 20.25 -9.23 -23.34
C PRO A 240 18.81 -8.98 -22.87
N ASN A 241 18.65 -8.69 -21.58
CA ASN A 241 17.35 -8.62 -20.93
C ASN A 241 17.09 -7.21 -20.39
N PRO A 242 15.92 -6.58 -20.65
CA PRO A 242 15.54 -5.29 -20.07
C PRO A 242 15.44 -5.29 -18.53
N ALA A 243 15.30 -6.45 -17.88
CA ALA A 243 15.26 -6.56 -16.42
C ALA A 243 16.65 -6.73 -15.75
N HIS A 244 17.75 -6.65 -16.52
CA HIS A 244 19.12 -6.87 -16.04
C HIS A 244 19.32 -8.19 -15.26
N VAL A 245 18.58 -9.25 -15.60
CA VAL A 245 18.78 -10.58 -15.01
C VAL A 245 19.69 -11.42 -15.87
N GLU A 246 20.76 -11.91 -15.26
CA GLU A 246 21.69 -12.85 -15.84
C GLU A 246 21.30 -14.28 -15.45
N MET A 247 21.10 -15.15 -16.45
CA MET A 247 20.83 -16.57 -16.24
C MET A 247 22.04 -17.39 -16.69
N ARG A 248 22.71 -18.06 -15.75
CA ARG A 248 23.84 -18.96 -16.03
C ARG A 248 23.45 -20.40 -15.73
N LEU A 249 23.81 -21.30 -16.63
CA LEU A 249 23.59 -22.73 -16.47
C LEU A 249 24.92 -23.43 -16.16
N GLU A 250 25.03 -23.98 -14.96
CA GLU A 250 26.19 -24.77 -14.51
C GLU A 250 25.75 -26.23 -14.34
N GLY A 251 25.83 -27.01 -15.42
CA GLY A 251 25.33 -28.38 -15.46
C GLY A 251 23.81 -28.46 -15.29
N ARG A 252 23.35 -28.79 -14.07
CA ARG A 252 21.92 -28.85 -13.68
C ARG A 252 21.49 -27.70 -12.77
N ARG A 253 22.41 -26.80 -12.44
CA ARG A 253 22.14 -25.61 -11.63
C ARG A 253 21.85 -24.44 -12.55
N LEU A 254 20.67 -23.87 -12.42
CA LEU A 254 20.34 -22.58 -12.98
C LEU A 254 20.63 -21.51 -11.92
N LEU A 255 21.54 -20.60 -12.22
CA LEU A 255 21.80 -19.41 -11.43
C LEU A 255 21.07 -18.25 -12.09
N LEU A 256 20.16 -17.62 -11.35
CA LEU A 256 19.52 -16.37 -11.73
C LEU A 256 20.14 -15.26 -10.89
N THR A 257 20.90 -14.36 -11.51
CA THR A 257 21.55 -13.24 -10.85
C THR A 257 20.90 -11.94 -11.29
N ASN A 258 20.41 -11.16 -10.35
CA ASN A 258 19.92 -9.81 -10.62
C ASN A 258 21.12 -8.86 -10.70
N ARG A 259 21.45 -8.36 -11.90
CA ARG A 259 22.49 -7.35 -12.13
C ARG A 259 21.96 -5.92 -12.09
N GLY A 260 20.64 -5.76 -12.01
CA GLY A 260 19.99 -4.46 -11.92
C GLY A 260 19.96 -3.89 -10.50
N GLU A 261 19.45 -2.66 -10.40
CA GLU A 261 19.30 -1.93 -9.14
C GLU A 261 17.90 -2.11 -8.51
N ALA A 262 16.94 -2.66 -9.26
CA ALA A 262 15.60 -2.96 -8.78
C ALA A 262 15.55 -4.33 -8.09
N MET A 263 14.67 -4.50 -7.08
CA MET A 263 14.30 -5.84 -6.62
C MET A 263 13.42 -6.52 -7.68
N LEU A 264 13.60 -7.81 -7.88
CA LEU A 264 12.88 -8.59 -8.88
C LEU A 264 12.11 -9.73 -8.22
N HIS A 265 10.97 -10.11 -8.78
CA HIS A 265 10.22 -11.29 -8.39
C HIS A 265 10.28 -12.30 -9.52
N VAL A 266 10.81 -13.49 -9.21
CA VAL A 266 10.76 -14.63 -10.11
C VAL A 266 9.50 -15.42 -9.77
N ALA A 267 8.49 -15.30 -10.63
CA ALA A 267 7.19 -15.91 -10.44
C ALA A 267 7.26 -17.42 -10.69
N ARG A 268 7.82 -17.83 -11.82
CA ARG A 268 7.96 -19.24 -12.20
C ARG A 268 9.11 -19.47 -13.16
N LEU A 269 9.54 -20.73 -13.24
CA LEU A 269 10.38 -21.25 -14.32
C LEU A 269 9.53 -22.16 -15.21
N GLU A 270 9.80 -22.14 -16.50
CA GLU A 270 9.11 -22.95 -17.49
C GLU A 270 10.09 -23.56 -18.49
N ALA A 271 9.88 -24.82 -18.87
CA ALA A 271 10.64 -25.53 -19.90
C ALA A 271 9.75 -26.59 -20.54
N GLY A 272 9.18 -26.29 -21.71
CA GLY A 272 8.18 -27.16 -22.34
C GLY A 272 6.93 -27.32 -21.46
N ALA A 273 6.53 -28.57 -21.17
CA ALA A 273 5.40 -28.87 -20.28
C ALA A 273 5.74 -28.74 -18.78
N TRP A 274 7.02 -28.56 -18.42
CA TRP A 274 7.42 -28.42 -17.03
C TRP A 274 7.30 -26.97 -16.58
N GLN A 275 6.60 -26.76 -15.47
CA GLN A 275 6.50 -25.47 -14.79
C GLN A 275 6.86 -25.64 -13.32
N ARG A 276 7.57 -24.64 -12.77
CA ARG A 276 7.87 -24.57 -11.34
C ARG A 276 7.56 -23.18 -10.81
N PRO A 277 6.58 -23.01 -9.92
CA PRO A 277 6.40 -21.76 -9.19
C PRO A 277 7.63 -21.52 -8.31
N MET A 278 8.12 -20.29 -8.33
CA MET A 278 9.33 -19.87 -7.62
C MET A 278 8.98 -18.97 -6.43
N GLY A 279 8.08 -18.01 -6.62
CA GLY A 279 7.66 -17.06 -5.57
C GLY A 279 8.81 -16.29 -4.93
N THR A 280 9.96 -16.20 -5.59
CA THR A 280 11.23 -15.79 -4.99
C THR A 280 11.53 -14.34 -5.35
N VAL A 281 11.96 -13.55 -4.35
CA VAL A 281 12.45 -12.19 -4.56
C VAL A 281 13.96 -12.18 -4.69
N LEU A 282 14.45 -11.52 -5.73
CA LEU A 282 15.85 -11.38 -6.11
C LEU A 282 16.29 -9.93 -5.88
N PRO A 283 17.04 -9.65 -4.79
CA PRO A 283 17.55 -8.30 -4.52
C PRO A 283 18.62 -7.91 -5.54
N PRO A 284 18.98 -6.61 -5.63
CA PRO A 284 20.10 -6.15 -6.45
C PRO A 284 21.38 -6.93 -6.12
N GLN A 285 22.08 -7.39 -7.15
CA GLN A 285 23.26 -8.28 -7.06
C GLN A 285 22.99 -9.65 -6.41
N GLY A 286 21.74 -9.94 -6.05
CA GLY A 286 21.32 -11.21 -5.49
C GLY A 286 21.36 -12.33 -6.53
N THR A 287 21.60 -13.55 -6.06
CA THR A 287 21.58 -14.75 -6.91
C THR A 287 20.66 -15.81 -6.31
N ALA A 288 19.72 -16.31 -7.09
CA ALA A 288 18.92 -17.48 -6.78
C ALA A 288 19.48 -18.70 -7.53
N THR A 289 19.54 -19.85 -6.88
CA THR A 289 20.00 -21.10 -7.51
C THR A 289 18.88 -22.11 -7.51
N VAL A 290 18.62 -22.70 -8.69
CA VAL A 290 17.57 -23.70 -8.87
C VAL A 290 18.13 -24.95 -9.51
N MET A 291 17.84 -26.10 -8.90
CA MET A 291 18.15 -27.40 -9.50
C MET A 291 17.09 -27.77 -10.53
N LEU A 292 17.52 -27.96 -11.77
CA LEU A 292 16.67 -28.39 -12.87
C LEU A 292 16.54 -29.92 -12.92
N PRO A 293 15.36 -30.46 -13.26
CA PRO A 293 15.19 -31.89 -13.52
C PRO A 293 16.11 -32.39 -14.64
N PRO A 294 16.47 -33.68 -14.68
CA PRO A 294 17.34 -34.21 -15.72
C PRO A 294 16.67 -34.28 -17.10
N SER A 295 15.33 -34.35 -17.13
CA SER A 295 14.50 -34.59 -18.32
C SER A 295 14.10 -33.34 -19.10
N ILE A 296 14.45 -32.13 -18.63
CA ILE A 296 14.08 -30.90 -19.32
C ILE A 296 15.14 -30.47 -20.34
N ASP A 297 14.69 -29.95 -21.48
CA ASP A 297 15.57 -29.22 -22.39
C ASP A 297 16.05 -27.94 -21.72
N ARG A 298 17.36 -27.87 -21.47
CA ARG A 298 17.99 -26.79 -20.72
C ARG A 298 18.07 -25.50 -21.53
N GLY A 299 18.08 -25.59 -22.87
CA GLY A 299 18.05 -24.43 -23.77
C GLY A 299 16.67 -23.79 -23.86
N ALA A 300 15.62 -24.52 -23.49
CA ALA A 300 14.24 -24.06 -23.51
C ALA A 300 13.78 -23.41 -22.18
N VAL A 301 14.64 -23.33 -21.17
CA VAL A 301 14.28 -22.79 -19.84
C VAL A 301 14.04 -21.29 -19.92
N GLN A 302 12.87 -20.87 -19.48
CA GLN A 302 12.43 -19.49 -19.40
C GLN A 302 12.11 -19.12 -17.96
N ALA A 303 12.60 -17.97 -17.53
CA ALA A 303 12.22 -17.39 -16.24
C ALA A 303 11.18 -16.29 -16.45
N TRP A 304 10.10 -16.37 -15.68
CA TRP A 304 9.04 -15.39 -15.64
C TRP A 304 9.34 -14.39 -14.51
N ILE A 305 9.88 -13.22 -14.86
CA ILE A 305 10.40 -12.21 -13.94
C ILE A 305 9.57 -10.93 -14.01
N GLY A 306 9.23 -10.34 -12.85
CA GLY A 306 8.70 -8.98 -12.71
C GLY A 306 9.54 -8.14 -11.75
N SER A 307 9.30 -6.84 -11.65
CA SER A 307 9.89 -6.03 -10.57
C SER A 307 9.10 -6.18 -9.27
N VAL A 308 9.79 -6.08 -8.13
CA VAL A 308 9.19 -5.87 -6.82
C VAL A 308 9.47 -4.44 -6.43
N GLU A 309 8.45 -3.61 -6.50
CA GLU A 309 8.55 -2.25 -6.02
C GLU A 309 7.94 -2.16 -4.61
N ARG A 310 8.68 -1.53 -3.70
CA ARG A 310 8.12 -1.11 -2.42
C ARG A 310 7.39 0.19 -2.66
N VAL A 311 6.08 0.18 -2.55
CA VAL A 311 5.26 1.38 -2.80
C VAL A 311 4.51 1.79 -1.54
N ASP A 312 4.08 3.04 -1.49
CA ASP A 312 3.01 3.40 -0.56
C ASP A 312 1.71 3.51 -1.35
N MET A 313 0.61 3.06 -0.74
CA MET A 313 -0.68 2.97 -1.41
C MET A 313 -1.76 3.63 -0.57
N VAL A 314 -2.60 4.42 -1.24
CA VAL A 314 -3.91 4.81 -0.73
C VAL A 314 -4.96 4.21 -1.66
N VAL A 315 -5.86 3.41 -1.11
CA VAL A 315 -6.85 2.65 -1.88
C VAL A 315 -8.25 2.87 -1.32
N PRO A 316 -9.29 2.97 -2.15
CA PRO A 316 -10.66 3.05 -1.66
C PRO A 316 -11.10 1.78 -0.92
N ARG A 317 -11.83 1.99 0.18
CA ARG A 317 -12.44 0.92 1.00
C ARG A 317 -13.52 0.13 0.27
N THR A 318 -14.04 0.66 -0.83
CA THR A 318 -15.09 0.01 -1.63
C THR A 318 -14.64 -1.29 -2.27
N HIS A 319 -13.34 -1.46 -2.52
CA HIS A 319 -12.79 -2.65 -3.17
C HIS A 319 -11.45 -3.13 -2.56
N ALA A 320 -11.06 -2.55 -1.42
CA ALA A 320 -9.87 -2.95 -0.67
C ALA A 320 -10.24 -3.43 0.74
N LEU A 321 -9.67 -4.56 1.16
CA LEU A 321 -9.96 -5.17 2.46
C LEU A 321 -8.68 -5.64 3.16
N VAL A 322 -8.56 -5.31 4.45
CA VAL A 322 -7.51 -5.85 5.31
C VAL A 322 -7.94 -7.23 5.79
N ARG A 323 -7.35 -8.30 5.25
CA ARG A 323 -7.72 -9.68 5.59
C ARG A 323 -6.92 -10.27 6.73
N HIS A 324 -5.62 -9.99 6.75
CA HIS A 324 -4.68 -10.67 7.64
C HIS A 324 -3.83 -9.67 8.40
N ALA A 325 -3.64 -9.92 9.69
CA ALA A 325 -2.47 -9.41 10.40
C ALA A 325 -1.25 -10.16 9.88
N ALA A 326 -0.27 -9.43 9.38
CA ALA A 326 1.00 -10.01 8.95
C ALA A 326 2.05 -9.80 10.05
N TYR A 327 2.96 -10.76 10.17
CA TYR A 327 4.19 -10.61 10.95
C TYR A 327 5.33 -11.10 10.09
N ARG A 328 6.15 -10.17 9.61
CA ARG A 328 7.43 -10.50 8.96
C ARG A 328 8.54 -10.22 9.96
N PRO A 329 9.26 -11.24 10.46
CA PRO A 329 10.45 -11.01 11.27
C PRO A 329 11.44 -10.15 10.48
N GLU A 330 12.05 -9.15 11.13
CA GLU A 330 13.10 -8.37 10.51
C GLU A 330 14.21 -9.30 10.02
N GLY A 331 14.53 -9.25 8.72
CA GLY A 331 15.55 -10.11 8.11
C GLY A 331 15.04 -11.39 7.43
N HIS A 332 13.73 -11.67 7.46
CA HIS A 332 13.14 -12.84 6.80
C HIS A 332 12.69 -12.48 5.36
N PRO A 333 13.44 -12.86 4.31
CA PRO A 333 12.92 -12.76 2.95
C PRO A 333 11.69 -13.67 2.82
N ALA A 334 10.83 -13.39 1.83
CA ALA A 334 9.65 -14.21 1.53
C ALA A 334 10.00 -15.70 1.62
N GLU A 335 9.21 -16.49 2.35
CA GLU A 335 9.41 -17.93 2.44
C GLU A 335 9.61 -18.50 1.02
N GLY A 336 10.76 -19.16 0.87
CA GLY A 336 11.41 -19.46 -0.42
C GLY A 336 12.89 -19.08 -0.46
N ALA A 337 13.32 -18.08 0.34
CA ALA A 337 14.68 -17.55 0.33
C ALA A 337 15.57 -17.91 1.55
N GLU A 338 15.02 -18.55 2.59
CA GLU A 338 15.72 -18.74 3.86
C GLU A 338 16.77 -19.86 3.90
N GLY A 339 16.63 -20.92 3.12
CA GLY A 339 17.59 -22.03 3.16
C GLY A 339 19.00 -21.65 2.68
N HIS A 340 19.14 -20.59 1.87
CA HIS A 340 20.39 -20.28 1.16
C HIS A 340 21.11 -19.02 1.67
N MET A 341 20.39 -18.00 2.16
CA MET A 341 21.01 -16.73 2.57
C MET A 341 21.79 -16.86 3.90
N GLY A 342 21.28 -17.64 4.86
CA GLY A 342 22.01 -17.94 6.10
C GLY A 342 23.32 -18.70 5.84
N ALA A 343 23.28 -19.68 4.92
CA ALA A 343 24.47 -20.42 4.50
C ALA A 343 25.46 -19.58 3.69
N TYR A 344 24.98 -18.61 2.91
CA TYR A 344 25.81 -17.69 2.14
C TYR A 344 26.55 -16.69 3.04
N LEU A 345 25.85 -16.08 4.00
CA LEU A 345 26.45 -15.14 4.96
C LEU A 345 27.46 -15.86 5.89
N ALA A 346 27.17 -17.10 6.28
CA ALA A 346 28.12 -17.93 7.04
C ALA A 346 29.39 -18.27 6.23
N ARG A 347 29.26 -18.61 4.94
CA ARG A 347 30.42 -18.86 4.06
C ARG A 347 31.22 -17.60 3.75
N GLN A 348 30.57 -16.46 3.56
CA GLN A 348 31.28 -15.19 3.39
C GLN A 348 32.10 -14.81 4.63
N LYS A 349 31.54 -15.03 5.83
CA LYS A 349 32.27 -14.79 7.08
C LYS A 349 33.48 -15.70 7.22
N GLN A 350 33.31 -17.01 6.98
CA GLN A 350 34.42 -17.98 6.99
C GLN A 350 35.50 -17.65 5.94
N ALA A 351 35.12 -17.24 4.73
CA ALA A 351 36.07 -16.83 3.70
C ALA A 351 36.83 -15.54 4.06
N ARG A 352 36.15 -14.59 4.73
CA ARG A 352 36.77 -13.35 5.21
C ARG A 352 37.76 -13.60 6.34
N ASP A 353 37.42 -14.50 7.26
CA ASP A 353 38.26 -14.86 8.39
C ASP A 353 39.50 -15.66 7.91
N ALA A 354 39.32 -16.63 7.01
CA ALA A 354 40.41 -17.36 6.37
C ALA A 354 41.36 -16.45 5.56
N ALA A 355 40.83 -15.45 4.85
CA ALA A 355 41.65 -14.47 4.13
C ALA A 355 42.42 -13.53 5.06
N LYS A 356 41.92 -13.31 6.28
CA LYS A 356 42.56 -12.47 7.31
C LYS A 356 43.69 -13.23 8.00
N ASP A 357 43.51 -14.53 8.23
CA ASP A 357 44.52 -15.42 8.78
C ASP A 357 45.65 -15.68 7.78
N ALA A 358 45.32 -15.89 6.50
CA ALA A 358 46.32 -16.03 5.44
C ALA A 358 47.21 -14.79 5.27
N ARG A 359 46.68 -13.58 5.53
CA ARG A 359 47.46 -12.33 5.52
C ARG A 359 48.34 -12.13 6.75
N ARG A 360 48.05 -12.83 7.85
CA ARG A 360 48.89 -12.81 9.07
C ARG A 360 50.02 -13.85 9.03
N SER A 361 49.89 -14.88 8.20
CA SER A 361 50.88 -15.97 8.08
C SER A 361 51.92 -15.78 6.98
N THR A 362 51.83 -14.74 6.14
CA THR A 362 52.84 -14.49 5.10
C THR A 362 54.08 -13.84 5.73
N PRO A 363 55.26 -14.49 5.74
CA PRO A 363 56.47 -13.87 6.26
C PRO A 363 56.93 -12.79 5.27
N THR A 364 57.17 -11.58 5.76
CA THR A 364 57.86 -10.52 5.02
C THR A 364 59.28 -10.98 4.67
N ALA A 365 59.48 -11.41 3.43
CA ALA A 365 60.81 -11.60 2.86
C ALA A 365 61.42 -10.21 2.57
N SER A 366 62.10 -9.68 3.58
CA SER A 366 63.09 -8.61 3.46
C SER A 366 64.46 -9.28 3.51
N GLY A 367 65.21 -9.25 2.41
CA GLY A 367 66.58 -9.77 2.38
C GLY A 367 67.06 -10.18 0.99
N ALA A 368 67.39 -9.19 0.15
CA ALA A 368 68.54 -9.19 -0.77
C ALA A 368 68.67 -7.78 -1.36
#